data_AF-A0A1B8CR26-F1
#
_entry.id   AF-A0A1B8CR26-F1
#
_cell.length_a   1.000
_cell.length_b   1.000
_cell.length_c   1.000
_cell.angle_alpha   90.00
_cell.angle_beta   90.00
_cell.angle_gamma   90.00
#
_symmetry.space_group_name_H-M   'P 1'
#
loop_
_entity.id
_entity.type
_entity.pdbx_description
1 polymer ?
#
loop_
_entity_poly.entity_id
_entity_poly.type
_entity_poly.pdbx_seq_one_letter_code
_entity_poly.pdbx_strand_id
1 'polypeptide(L)'
;MSTITIVNGFSPLNRWLLYTSFMLAPAQFFSGLGNNCPSNFGFLAYNWYTQISWLHAIQNHELHALSLLPVHFNLLFVFTYLGGVTSGNLAMGIFLGLGTGGVIIVNTVAAWISWATNQPEGFGVYQFFFFGWRTLSPGWHKFILVWQISDSLFALNCLYLAIYLPIKMSKYTKEEMDKIPWYLGKFPLIPVGAAGALLVGWPLILWTELIVARNNIESDTDWVAVWLFIAQAGAMLMPGSATYFGCMKRAFKKPKSDGNFIVGSLNRGLAR
;
A
#
# COMPACT_ATOMS: atom_id res chain seq x y z
N MET A 1 18.69 -31.86 5.32
CA MET A 1 18.83 -30.47 4.84
C MET A 1 18.86 -29.59 6.07
N SER A 2 19.80 -28.65 6.15
CA SER A 2 19.84 -27.65 7.23
C SER A 2 18.78 -26.60 6.98
N THR A 3 17.96 -26.30 7.99
CA THR A 3 17.06 -25.15 8.01
C THR A 3 17.88 -23.86 7.91
N ILE A 4 17.43 -22.91 7.09
CA ILE A 4 18.02 -21.58 7.00
C ILE A 4 17.15 -20.63 7.82
N THR A 5 17.68 -20.18 8.95
CA THR A 5 17.05 -19.12 9.76
C THR A 5 17.38 -17.77 9.14
N ILE A 6 16.35 -16.99 8.85
CA ILE A 6 16.46 -15.65 8.28
C ILE A 6 15.87 -14.61 9.23
N VAL A 7 15.98 -13.33 8.86
CA VAL A 7 15.36 -12.21 9.57
C VAL A 7 13.87 -12.45 9.88
N ASN A 8 13.39 -11.88 10.99
CA ASN A 8 11.98 -11.92 11.39
C ASN A 8 11.08 -11.30 10.32
N GLY A 9 9.81 -11.72 10.30
CA GLY A 9 8.80 -11.13 9.39
C GLY A 9 8.55 -11.93 8.12
N PHE A 10 9.12 -13.13 8.01
CA PHE A 10 8.84 -14.10 6.95
C PHE A 10 8.17 -15.36 7.46
N SER A 11 7.75 -15.39 8.73
CA SER A 11 6.95 -16.47 9.28
C SER A 11 5.68 -16.69 8.45
N PRO A 12 5.07 -17.90 8.50
CA PRO A 12 3.81 -18.16 7.81
C PRO A 12 2.74 -17.09 8.10
N LEU A 13 2.65 -16.63 9.36
CA LEU A 13 1.73 -15.57 9.74
C LEU A 13 2.04 -14.26 9.00
N ASN A 14 3.29 -13.79 9.01
CA ASN A 14 3.63 -12.52 8.35
C ASN A 14 3.39 -12.57 6.84
N ARG A 15 3.67 -13.70 6.18
CA ARG A 15 3.37 -13.88 4.75
C ARG A 15 1.87 -13.79 4.47
N TRP A 16 1.07 -14.44 5.31
CA TRP A 16 -0.40 -14.35 5.21
C TRP A 16 -0.92 -12.93 5.40
N LEU A 17 -0.36 -12.16 6.35
CA LEU A 17 -0.72 -10.75 6.53
C LEU A 17 -0.38 -9.92 5.29
N LEU A 18 0.78 -10.17 4.69
CA LEU A 18 1.22 -9.51 3.48
C LEU A 18 0.31 -9.83 2.27
N TYR A 19 -0.09 -11.09 2.09
CA TYR A 19 -1.08 -11.47 1.08
C TYR A 19 -2.45 -10.85 1.34
N THR A 20 -2.90 -10.87 2.59
CA THR A 20 -4.18 -10.30 2.99
C THR A 20 -4.19 -8.78 2.77
N SER A 21 -3.08 -8.09 3.08
CA SER A 21 -2.95 -6.64 2.86
C SER A 21 -3.10 -6.28 1.38
N PHE A 22 -2.47 -7.05 0.50
CA PHE A 22 -2.63 -6.91 -0.95
C PHE A 22 -4.09 -7.14 -1.39
N MET A 23 -4.73 -8.20 -0.88
CA MET A 23 -6.13 -8.52 -1.20
C MET A 23 -7.12 -7.45 -0.69
N LEU A 24 -6.81 -6.78 0.43
CA LEU A 24 -7.65 -5.72 1.00
C LEU A 24 -7.41 -4.34 0.38
N ALA A 25 -6.35 -4.15 -0.42
CA ALA A 25 -6.01 -2.86 -1.01
C ALA A 25 -7.17 -2.18 -1.79
N PRO A 26 -8.03 -2.89 -2.55
CA PRO A 26 -9.19 -2.27 -3.20
C PRO A 26 -10.23 -1.72 -2.21
N ALA A 27 -10.51 -2.47 -1.14
CA ALA A 27 -11.43 -2.03 -0.10
C ALA A 27 -10.85 -0.86 0.70
N GLN A 28 -9.54 -0.87 0.95
CA GLN A 28 -8.81 0.24 1.55
C GLN A 28 -8.91 1.49 0.69
N PHE A 29 -8.70 1.37 -0.63
CA PHE A 29 -8.79 2.47 -1.58
C PHE A 29 -10.17 3.15 -1.49
N PHE A 30 -11.23 2.34 -1.47
CA PHE A 30 -12.58 2.87 -1.35
C PHE A 30 -12.82 3.52 0.03
N SER A 31 -12.28 2.95 1.11
CA SER A 31 -12.47 3.46 2.48
C SER A 31 -11.94 4.88 2.70
N GLY A 32 -10.93 5.29 1.92
CA GLY A 32 -10.39 6.65 1.95
C GLY A 32 -11.17 7.66 1.10
N LEU A 33 -12.01 7.22 0.15
CA LEU A 33 -12.80 8.13 -0.68
C LEU A 33 -13.80 8.91 0.17
N GLY A 34 -13.75 10.25 0.10
CA GLY A 34 -14.63 11.13 0.86
C GLY A 34 -14.46 11.10 2.39
N ASN A 35 -13.52 10.31 2.91
CA ASN A 35 -13.27 10.19 4.34
C ASN A 35 -12.15 11.15 4.78
N ASN A 36 -12.46 12.08 5.66
CA ASN A 36 -11.48 13.05 6.20
C ASN A 36 -10.63 12.46 7.34
N CYS A 37 -10.92 11.23 7.76
CA CYS A 37 -10.24 10.57 8.84
C CYS A 37 -8.95 9.91 8.33
N PRO A 38 -7.92 9.78 9.18
CA PRO A 38 -6.64 9.18 8.83
C PRO A 38 -6.69 7.65 8.60
N SER A 39 -7.78 7.10 8.05
CA SER A 39 -7.98 5.65 7.93
C SER A 39 -6.91 4.94 7.12
N ASN A 40 -6.28 5.66 6.19
CA ASN A 40 -5.23 5.13 5.32
C ASN A 40 -3.80 5.29 5.89
N PHE A 41 -3.61 6.01 7.00
CA PHE A 41 -2.27 6.13 7.60
C PHE A 41 -1.79 4.82 8.22
N GLY A 42 -2.67 4.02 8.82
CA GLY A 42 -2.29 2.68 9.33
C GLY A 42 -1.79 1.79 8.20
N PHE A 43 -2.44 1.86 7.05
CA PHE A 43 -2.05 1.14 5.84
C PHE A 43 -0.68 1.63 5.30
N LEU A 44 -0.49 2.95 5.22
CA LEU A 44 0.79 3.54 4.82
C LEU A 44 1.92 3.16 5.80
N ALA A 45 1.65 3.18 7.10
CA ALA A 45 2.62 2.83 8.15
C ALA A 45 3.01 1.35 8.08
N TYR A 46 2.04 0.44 7.89
CA TYR A 46 2.31 -0.99 7.66
C TYR A 46 3.26 -1.18 6.46
N ASN A 47 2.94 -0.56 5.31
CA ASN A 47 3.76 -0.68 4.11
C ASN A 47 5.17 -0.11 4.28
N TRP A 48 5.31 1.03 4.95
CA TRP A 48 6.63 1.59 5.28
C TRP A 48 7.43 0.68 6.19
N TYR A 49 6.81 0.17 7.25
CA TYR A 49 7.47 -0.73 8.20
C TYR A 49 7.96 -2.00 7.52
N THR A 50 7.10 -2.65 6.72
CA THR A 50 7.51 -3.83 5.95
C THR A 50 8.62 -3.47 4.98
N GLN A 51 8.50 -2.37 4.24
CA GLN A 51 9.49 -2.00 3.23
C GLN A 51 10.87 -1.68 3.81
N ILE A 52 10.91 -1.01 4.97
CA ILE A 52 12.16 -0.72 5.69
C ILE A 52 12.77 -2.02 6.23
N SER A 53 11.96 -2.90 6.82
CA SER A 53 12.44 -4.18 7.35
C SER A 53 13.08 -5.03 6.23
N TRP A 54 12.44 -5.05 5.06
CA TRP A 54 12.98 -5.66 3.85
C TRP A 54 14.31 -5.04 3.41
N LEU A 55 14.38 -3.70 3.37
CA LEU A 55 15.61 -3.01 2.97
C LEU A 55 16.77 -3.32 3.92
N HIS A 56 16.53 -3.32 5.23
CA HIS A 56 17.55 -3.68 6.21
C HIS A 56 18.02 -5.13 6.03
N ALA A 57 17.10 -6.07 5.83
CA ALA A 57 17.45 -7.46 5.57
C ALA A 57 18.32 -7.64 4.31
N ILE A 58 18.03 -6.85 3.27
CA ILE A 58 18.81 -6.83 2.02
C ILE A 58 20.22 -6.26 2.26
N GLN A 59 20.30 -5.16 3.01
CA GLN A 59 21.58 -4.50 3.32
C GLN A 59 22.47 -5.36 4.21
N ASN A 60 21.87 -6.18 5.07
CA ASN A 60 22.58 -7.10 5.96
C ASN A 60 22.83 -8.49 5.34
N HIS A 61 22.39 -8.72 4.09
CA HIS A 61 22.52 -10.01 3.41
C HIS A 61 21.81 -11.18 4.12
N GLU A 62 20.65 -10.90 4.73
CA GLU A 62 19.89 -11.84 5.55
C GLU A 62 18.70 -12.50 4.81
N LEU A 63 18.51 -12.19 3.52
CA LEU A 63 17.37 -12.71 2.75
C LEU A 63 17.57 -14.14 2.22
N HIS A 64 18.80 -14.59 2.02
CA HIS A 64 19.11 -15.84 1.32
C HIS A 64 18.31 -15.97 -0.01
N ALA A 65 17.65 -17.10 -0.26
CA ALA A 65 16.87 -17.34 -1.47
C ALA A 65 15.64 -16.41 -1.60
N LEU A 66 15.22 -15.71 -0.54
CA LEU A 66 14.20 -14.67 -0.66
C LEU A 66 14.67 -13.47 -1.45
N SER A 67 15.97 -13.29 -1.69
CA SER A 67 16.52 -12.26 -2.58
C SER A 67 16.01 -12.36 -4.03
N LEU A 68 15.36 -13.47 -4.39
CA LEU A 68 14.67 -13.68 -5.67
C LEU A 68 13.27 -13.08 -5.71
N LEU A 69 12.68 -12.73 -4.56
CA LEU A 69 11.33 -12.19 -4.46
C LEU A 69 11.21 -10.67 -4.68
N PRO A 70 12.16 -9.80 -4.27
CA PRO A 70 12.05 -8.36 -4.39
C PRO A 70 11.66 -7.85 -5.78
N VAL A 71 12.15 -8.49 -6.85
CA VAL A 71 11.76 -8.15 -8.23
C VAL A 71 10.25 -8.32 -8.41
N HIS A 72 9.71 -9.48 -8.06
CA HIS A 72 8.27 -9.77 -8.12
C HIS A 72 7.43 -8.86 -7.21
N PHE A 73 7.96 -8.49 -6.05
CA PHE A 73 7.30 -7.60 -5.10
C PHE A 73 7.21 -6.15 -5.58
N ASN A 74 8.12 -5.71 -6.44
CA ASN A 74 8.07 -4.37 -6.99
C ASN A 74 6.89 -4.17 -7.96
N LEU A 75 6.56 -5.19 -8.75
CA LEU A 75 5.41 -5.17 -9.66
C LEU A 75 4.06 -5.16 -8.93
N LEU A 76 3.94 -5.91 -7.83
CA LEU A 76 2.64 -6.23 -7.24
C LEU A 76 2.32 -5.43 -5.98
N PHE A 77 3.31 -5.15 -5.11
CA PHE A 77 3.03 -4.33 -3.93
C PHE A 77 2.76 -2.88 -4.27
N VAL A 78 3.15 -2.42 -5.45
CA VAL A 78 2.76 -1.10 -5.93
C VAL A 78 1.23 -0.92 -5.93
N PHE A 79 0.45 -1.97 -6.23
CA PHE A 79 -1.01 -1.92 -6.13
C PHE A 79 -1.48 -1.86 -4.69
N THR A 80 -0.79 -2.56 -3.79
CA THR A 80 -1.04 -2.47 -2.34
C THR A 80 -0.83 -1.03 -1.92
N TYR A 81 0.34 -0.45 -2.21
CA TYR A 81 0.70 0.92 -1.88
C TYR A 81 -0.32 1.93 -2.42
N LEU A 82 -0.75 1.76 -3.68
CA LEU A 82 -1.77 2.60 -4.29
C LEU A 82 -3.15 2.49 -3.61
N GLY A 83 -3.46 1.38 -2.94
CA GLY A 83 -4.67 1.22 -2.14
C GLY A 83 -4.77 2.21 -0.98
N GLY A 84 -3.65 2.72 -0.48
CA GLY A 84 -3.60 3.64 0.66
C GLY A 84 -3.65 5.14 0.32
N VAL A 85 -3.71 5.53 -0.96
CA VAL A 85 -3.47 6.95 -1.32
C VAL A 85 -4.68 7.86 -1.14
N THR A 86 -5.88 7.28 -1.03
CA THR A 86 -7.14 8.03 -1.08
C THR A 86 -7.45 8.74 0.23
N SER A 87 -8.07 9.90 0.13
CA SER A 87 -8.52 10.71 1.28
C SER A 87 -9.59 11.70 0.84
N GLY A 88 -10.54 12.02 1.72
CA GLY A 88 -11.52 13.09 1.53
C GLY A 88 -10.95 14.51 1.70
N ASN A 89 -9.70 14.62 2.18
CA ASN A 89 -9.00 15.89 2.38
C ASN A 89 -7.73 15.94 1.51
N LEU A 90 -7.53 17.05 0.78
CA LEU A 90 -6.37 17.27 -0.09
C LEU A 90 -5.03 17.27 0.65
N ALA A 91 -4.93 17.93 1.81
CA ALA A 91 -3.67 17.97 2.56
C ALA A 91 -3.25 16.56 2.98
N MET A 92 -4.23 15.79 3.47
CA MET A 92 -4.05 14.38 3.82
C MET A 92 -3.71 13.52 2.59
N GLY A 93 -4.40 13.77 1.46
CA GLY A 93 -4.12 13.09 0.20
C GLY A 93 -2.69 13.35 -0.30
N ILE A 94 -2.17 14.57 -0.15
CA ILE A 94 -0.77 14.90 -0.49
C ILE A 94 0.19 14.09 0.39
N PHE A 95 -0.02 14.03 1.72
CA PHE A 95 0.82 13.22 2.60
C PHE A 95 0.78 11.73 2.26
N LEU A 96 -0.42 11.19 2.02
CA LEU A 96 -0.59 9.78 1.63
C LEU A 96 0.05 9.50 0.27
N GLY A 97 -0.10 10.39 -0.69
CA GLY A 97 0.50 10.27 -2.02
C GLY A 97 2.02 10.33 -2.01
N LEU A 98 2.60 11.31 -1.32
CA LEU A 98 4.05 11.43 -1.14
C LEU A 98 4.61 10.25 -0.35
N GLY A 99 3.94 9.85 0.73
CA GLY A 99 4.33 8.70 1.52
C GLY A 99 4.33 7.42 0.70
N THR A 100 3.27 7.19 -0.09
CA THR A 100 3.15 6.06 -1.02
C THR A 100 4.26 6.10 -2.06
N GLY A 101 4.51 7.26 -2.67
CA GLY A 101 5.62 7.44 -3.62
C GLY A 101 6.97 7.10 -3.01
N GLY A 102 7.20 7.48 -1.75
CA GLY A 102 8.38 7.08 -0.99
C GLY A 102 8.51 5.57 -0.84
N VAL A 103 7.44 4.86 -0.47
CA VAL A 103 7.46 3.38 -0.40
C VAL A 103 7.80 2.76 -1.75
N ILE A 104 7.22 3.26 -2.85
CA ILE A 104 7.51 2.77 -4.22
C ILE A 104 9.00 2.94 -4.56
N ILE A 105 9.58 4.11 -4.24
CA ILE A 105 11.00 4.38 -4.45
C ILE A 105 11.86 3.43 -3.63
N VAL A 106 11.58 3.30 -2.34
CA VAL A 106 12.35 2.41 -1.46
C VAL A 106 12.25 0.96 -1.92
N ASN A 107 11.08 0.50 -2.35
CA ASN A 107 10.91 -0.84 -2.90
C ASN A 107 11.74 -1.08 -4.16
N THR A 108 11.77 -0.09 -5.05
CA THR A 108 12.57 -0.15 -6.27
C THR A 108 14.06 -0.20 -5.95
N VAL A 109 14.52 0.65 -5.02
CA VAL A 109 15.92 0.65 -4.56
C VAL A 109 16.27 -0.68 -3.90
N ALA A 110 15.43 -1.19 -3.00
CA ALA A 110 15.63 -2.46 -2.31
C ALA A 110 15.76 -3.62 -3.31
N ALA A 111 14.88 -3.68 -4.31
CA ALA A 111 14.93 -4.71 -5.34
C ALA A 111 16.22 -4.65 -6.18
N TRP A 112 16.70 -3.45 -6.51
CA TRP A 112 17.98 -3.27 -7.21
C TRP A 112 19.19 -3.66 -6.37
N ILE A 113 19.20 -3.31 -5.07
CA ILE A 113 20.28 -3.72 -4.16
C ILE A 113 20.25 -5.25 -4.01
N SER A 114 19.09 -5.85 -3.76
CA SER A 114 18.94 -7.31 -3.63
C SER A 114 19.41 -8.04 -4.89
N TRP A 115 19.06 -7.52 -6.07
CA TRP A 115 19.56 -8.05 -7.33
C TRP A 115 21.10 -7.96 -7.37
N ALA A 116 21.67 -6.77 -7.14
CA ALA A 116 23.11 -6.56 -7.31
C ALA A 116 23.98 -7.28 -6.27
N THR A 117 23.52 -7.41 -5.02
CA THR A 117 24.38 -7.85 -3.91
C THR A 117 23.99 -9.19 -3.29
N ASN A 118 22.69 -9.53 -3.21
CA ASN A 118 22.24 -10.73 -2.51
C ASN A 118 22.06 -11.93 -3.45
N GLN A 119 21.53 -11.70 -4.67
CA GLN A 119 21.32 -12.79 -5.63
C GLN A 119 22.62 -13.50 -6.06
N PRO A 120 23.75 -12.82 -6.31
CA PRO A 120 24.97 -13.48 -6.73
C PRO A 120 25.49 -14.53 -5.74
N GLU A 121 25.22 -14.37 -4.44
CA GLU A 121 25.58 -15.32 -3.39
C GLU A 121 24.88 -16.68 -3.55
N GLY A 122 23.72 -16.67 -4.21
CA GLY A 122 22.90 -17.83 -4.44
C GLY A 122 23.23 -18.64 -5.68
N PHE A 123 24.27 -18.29 -6.44
CA PHE A 123 24.57 -18.97 -7.70
C PHE A 123 24.90 -20.45 -7.47
N GLY A 124 24.16 -21.32 -8.16
CA GLY A 124 24.25 -22.77 -7.99
C GLY A 124 23.53 -23.33 -6.76
N VAL A 125 22.97 -22.47 -5.90
CA VAL A 125 22.39 -22.86 -4.61
C VAL A 125 20.90 -22.52 -4.52
N TYR A 126 20.52 -21.26 -4.77
CA TYR A 126 19.15 -20.81 -4.59
C TYR A 126 18.24 -21.44 -5.63
N GLN A 127 17.18 -22.08 -5.17
CA GLN A 127 16.19 -22.70 -6.03
C GLN A 127 14.93 -21.85 -6.10
N PHE A 128 14.37 -21.73 -7.31
CA PHE A 128 13.12 -21.02 -7.54
C PHE A 128 12.31 -21.73 -8.62
N PHE A 129 11.03 -21.41 -8.68
CA PHE A 129 10.12 -21.99 -9.65
C PHE A 129 9.86 -21.01 -10.79
N PHE A 130 10.17 -21.38 -12.02
CA PHE A 130 9.81 -20.63 -13.22
C PHE A 130 9.51 -21.62 -14.35
N PHE A 131 8.23 -22.00 -14.46
CA PHE A 131 7.77 -23.10 -15.30
C PHE A 131 8.59 -24.39 -15.09
N GLY A 132 8.79 -24.75 -13.82
CA GLY A 132 9.67 -25.83 -13.38
C GLY A 132 10.74 -25.33 -12.41
N TRP A 133 11.36 -26.26 -11.69
CA TRP A 133 12.42 -25.94 -10.74
C TRP A 133 13.69 -25.53 -11.47
N ARG A 134 14.24 -24.38 -11.08
CA ARG A 134 15.47 -23.81 -11.59
C ARG A 134 16.39 -23.51 -10.43
N THR A 135 17.69 -23.58 -10.72
CA THR A 135 18.73 -23.11 -9.82
C THR A 135 19.25 -21.79 -10.37
N LEU A 136 19.40 -20.82 -9.47
CA LEU A 136 19.93 -19.51 -9.83
C LEU A 136 21.32 -19.64 -10.45
N SER A 137 21.48 -19.08 -11.63
CA SER A 137 22.74 -19.05 -12.38
C SER A 137 22.98 -17.64 -12.88
N PRO A 138 24.20 -17.31 -13.34
CA PRO A 138 24.48 -16.00 -13.95
C PRO A 138 23.55 -15.67 -15.13
N GLY A 139 23.08 -16.69 -15.86
CA GLY A 139 22.09 -16.52 -16.93
C GLY A 139 20.72 -16.10 -16.40
N TRP A 140 20.21 -16.79 -15.37
CA TRP A 140 18.95 -16.43 -14.71
C TRP A 140 19.01 -15.06 -14.05
N HIS A 141 20.16 -14.72 -13.46
CA HIS A 141 20.39 -13.41 -12.87
C HIS A 141 20.29 -12.27 -13.90
N LYS A 142 20.77 -12.48 -15.13
CA LYS A 142 20.55 -11.54 -16.25
C LYS A 142 19.11 -11.50 -16.75
N PHE A 143 18.38 -12.61 -16.71
CA PHE A 143 16.95 -12.61 -17.02
C PHE A 143 16.17 -11.76 -15.99
N ILE A 144 16.47 -11.95 -14.70
CA ILE A 144 15.88 -11.17 -13.61
C ILE A 144 16.23 -9.68 -13.73
N LEU A 145 17.41 -9.33 -14.24
CA LEU A 145 17.78 -7.94 -14.56
C LEU A 145 16.79 -7.29 -15.53
N VAL A 146 16.51 -7.96 -16.66
CA VAL A 146 15.58 -7.43 -17.68
C VAL A 146 14.19 -7.25 -17.09
N TRP A 147 13.76 -8.20 -16.27
CA TRP A 147 12.51 -8.08 -15.53
C TRP A 147 12.53 -6.85 -14.61
N GLN A 148 13.55 -6.72 -13.76
CA GLN A 148 13.67 -5.61 -12.81
C GLN A 148 13.67 -4.23 -13.50
N ILE A 149 14.21 -4.12 -14.72
CA ILE A 149 14.10 -2.92 -15.55
C ILE A 149 12.64 -2.64 -15.91
N SER A 150 11.89 -3.64 -16.40
CA SER A 150 10.46 -3.49 -16.71
C SER A 150 9.65 -3.09 -15.48
N ASP A 151 9.94 -3.70 -14.33
CA ASP A 151 9.23 -3.42 -13.09
C ASP A 151 9.53 -2.00 -12.59
N SER A 152 10.76 -1.52 -12.77
CA SER A 152 11.13 -0.14 -12.43
C SER A 152 10.39 0.88 -13.30
N LEU A 153 10.20 0.60 -14.60
CA LEU A 153 9.40 1.43 -15.49
C LEU A 153 7.91 1.42 -15.09
N PHE A 154 7.39 0.27 -14.67
CA PHE A 154 6.02 0.19 -14.16
C PHE A 154 5.85 0.94 -12.83
N ALA A 155 6.81 0.80 -11.91
CA ALA A 155 6.85 1.53 -10.66
C ALA A 155 6.89 3.04 -10.88
N LEU A 156 7.61 3.53 -11.89
CA LEU A 156 7.62 4.95 -12.27
C LEU A 156 6.22 5.45 -12.69
N ASN A 157 5.48 4.67 -13.48
CA ASN A 157 4.09 5.00 -13.83
C ASN A 157 3.20 5.06 -12.57
N CYS A 158 3.39 4.13 -11.65
CA CYS A 158 2.64 4.10 -10.40
C CYS A 158 3.04 5.24 -9.44
N LEU A 159 4.29 5.69 -9.47
CA LEU A 159 4.74 6.87 -8.74
C LEU A 159 3.98 8.12 -9.19
N TYR A 160 3.77 8.27 -10.50
CA TYR A 160 2.90 9.33 -11.03
C TYR A 160 1.46 9.18 -10.53
N LEU A 161 0.91 7.96 -10.55
CA LEU A 161 -0.43 7.68 -10.02
C LEU A 161 -0.56 7.98 -8.52
N ALA A 162 0.47 7.71 -7.72
CA ALA A 162 0.49 7.98 -6.29
C ALA A 162 0.33 9.47 -5.97
N ILE A 163 0.74 10.37 -6.88
CA ILE A 163 0.55 11.82 -6.74
C ILE A 163 -0.79 12.25 -7.36
N TYR A 164 -1.13 11.72 -8.54
CA TYR A 164 -2.32 12.12 -9.28
C TYR A 164 -3.63 11.70 -8.59
N LEU A 165 -3.70 10.45 -8.11
CA LEU A 165 -4.92 9.87 -7.53
C LEU A 165 -5.40 10.63 -6.29
N PRO A 166 -4.57 10.94 -5.28
CA PRO A 166 -5.05 11.71 -4.12
C PRO A 166 -5.59 13.09 -4.48
N ILE A 167 -4.94 13.79 -5.42
CA ILE A 167 -5.38 15.11 -5.86
C ILE A 167 -6.75 15.02 -6.53
N LYS A 168 -6.94 14.04 -7.43
CA LYS A 168 -8.21 13.82 -8.11
C LYS A 168 -9.30 13.38 -7.14
N MET A 169 -9.01 12.40 -6.29
CA MET A 169 -9.99 11.80 -5.39
C MET A 169 -10.37 12.74 -4.23
N SER A 170 -9.49 13.67 -3.82
CA SER A 170 -9.84 14.69 -2.82
C SER A 170 -10.91 15.68 -3.30
N LYS A 171 -11.16 15.74 -4.61
CA LYS A 171 -12.20 16.59 -5.21
C LYS A 171 -13.55 15.89 -5.32
N TYR A 172 -13.62 14.58 -5.07
CA TYR A 172 -14.89 13.84 -5.13
C TYR A 172 -15.85 14.37 -4.08
N THR A 173 -17.02 14.80 -4.56
CA THR A 173 -18.11 15.28 -3.71
C THR A 173 -18.95 14.12 -3.21
N LYS A 174 -19.72 14.35 -2.14
CA LYS A 174 -20.66 13.35 -1.61
C LYS A 174 -21.68 12.90 -2.66
N GLU A 175 -22.15 13.83 -3.50
CA GLU A 175 -23.06 13.55 -4.61
C GLU A 175 -22.43 12.64 -5.67
N GLU A 176 -21.13 12.76 -5.92
CA GLU A 176 -20.42 11.85 -6.84
C GLU A 176 -20.19 10.47 -6.22
N MET A 177 -19.99 10.41 -4.90
CA MET A 177 -19.89 9.14 -4.18
C MET A 177 -21.22 8.38 -4.14
N ASP A 178 -22.34 9.09 -3.98
CA ASP A 178 -23.68 8.50 -3.98
C ASP A 178 -24.06 7.94 -5.37
N LYS A 179 -23.37 8.37 -6.44
CA LYS A 179 -23.52 7.80 -7.79
C LYS A 179 -22.76 6.49 -7.98
N ILE A 180 -21.82 6.15 -7.10
CA ILE A 180 -21.07 4.90 -7.22
C ILE A 180 -22.01 3.74 -6.89
N PRO A 181 -22.16 2.75 -7.78
CA PRO A 181 -23.00 1.60 -7.51
C PRO A 181 -22.62 0.92 -6.19
N TRP A 182 -23.62 0.52 -5.40
CA TRP A 182 -23.41 -0.03 -4.05
C TRP A 182 -22.46 -1.24 -4.04
N TYR A 183 -22.43 -2.04 -5.12
CA TYR A 183 -21.56 -3.21 -5.28
C TYR A 183 -20.08 -2.86 -5.51
N LEU A 184 -19.76 -1.61 -5.85
CA LEU A 184 -18.41 -1.05 -5.85
C LEU A 184 -18.09 -0.34 -4.53
N GLY A 185 -18.99 -0.43 -3.55
CA GLY A 185 -18.76 0.09 -2.21
C GLY A 185 -17.75 -0.72 -1.40
N LYS A 186 -17.28 -0.13 -0.31
CA LYS A 186 -16.30 -0.71 0.63
C LYS A 186 -16.58 -2.18 0.99
N PHE A 187 -17.77 -2.50 1.50
CA PHE A 187 -18.05 -3.83 2.05
C PHE A 187 -18.13 -4.92 0.96
N PRO A 188 -18.78 -4.71 -0.19
CA PRO A 188 -18.70 -5.64 -1.31
C PRO A 188 -17.29 -5.78 -1.92
N LEU A 189 -16.49 -4.71 -1.89
CA LEU A 189 -15.10 -4.75 -2.35
C LEU A 189 -14.17 -5.57 -1.45
N ILE A 190 -14.56 -5.88 -0.20
CA ILE A 190 -13.76 -6.80 0.64
C ILE A 190 -13.70 -8.18 -0.02
N PRO A 191 -14.81 -8.91 -0.27
CA PRO A 191 -14.72 -10.21 -0.93
C PRO A 191 -14.44 -10.10 -2.44
N VAL A 192 -15.09 -9.18 -3.17
CA VAL A 192 -14.96 -9.11 -4.65
C VAL A 192 -13.63 -8.50 -5.06
N GLY A 193 -13.20 -7.44 -4.39
CA GLY A 193 -11.89 -6.84 -4.60
C GLY A 193 -10.76 -7.79 -4.20
N ALA A 194 -10.91 -8.52 -3.09
CA ALA A 194 -9.94 -9.55 -2.71
C ALA A 194 -9.85 -10.68 -3.74
N ALA A 195 -10.98 -11.15 -4.26
CA ALA A 195 -10.97 -12.17 -5.32
C ALA A 195 -10.30 -11.65 -6.60
N GLY A 196 -10.59 -10.42 -7.02
CA GLY A 196 -9.94 -9.78 -8.16
C GLY A 196 -8.43 -9.60 -7.96
N ALA A 197 -8.03 -9.12 -6.77
CA ALA A 197 -6.63 -9.00 -6.41
C ALA A 197 -5.94 -10.36 -6.41
N LEU A 198 -6.56 -11.40 -5.85
CA LEU A 198 -6.02 -12.76 -5.85
C LEU A 198 -5.81 -13.29 -7.27
N LEU A 199 -6.75 -13.08 -8.20
CA LEU A 199 -6.59 -13.50 -9.60
C LEU A 199 -5.37 -12.85 -10.28
N VAL A 200 -4.97 -11.66 -9.85
CA VAL A 200 -3.79 -10.96 -10.35
C VAL A 200 -2.52 -11.38 -9.60
N GLY A 201 -2.60 -11.52 -8.27
CA GLY A 201 -1.44 -11.73 -7.39
C GLY A 201 -1.15 -13.19 -7.02
N TRP A 202 -1.99 -14.16 -7.37
CA TRP A 202 -1.75 -15.57 -7.03
C TRP A 202 -0.40 -16.12 -7.53
N PRO A 203 0.19 -15.71 -8.68
CA PRO A 203 1.49 -16.24 -9.10
C PRO A 203 2.60 -15.86 -8.10
N LEU A 204 2.49 -14.69 -7.46
CA LEU A 204 3.43 -14.22 -6.46
C LEU A 204 3.32 -14.98 -5.15
N ILE A 205 2.09 -15.21 -4.70
CA ILE A 205 1.82 -16.03 -3.51
C ILE A 205 2.44 -17.41 -3.72
N LEU A 206 2.17 -18.01 -4.88
CA LEU A 206 2.73 -19.29 -5.26
C LEU A 206 4.27 -19.25 -5.28
N TRP A 207 4.88 -18.26 -5.93
CA TRP A 207 6.35 -18.16 -5.98
C TRP A 207 6.99 -17.98 -4.62
N THR A 208 6.40 -17.15 -3.78
CA THR A 208 6.88 -16.92 -2.42
C THR A 208 6.84 -18.21 -1.60
N GLU A 209 5.70 -18.91 -1.60
CA GLU A 209 5.55 -20.16 -0.84
C GLU A 209 6.46 -21.27 -1.41
N LEU A 210 6.61 -21.36 -2.74
CA LEU A 210 7.52 -22.33 -3.36
C LEU A 210 8.99 -22.06 -3.01
N ILE A 211 9.43 -20.80 -2.99
CA ILE A 211 10.81 -20.44 -2.61
C ILE A 211 11.04 -20.76 -1.12
N VAL A 212 10.12 -20.37 -0.25
CA VAL A 212 10.23 -20.65 1.20
C VAL A 212 10.28 -22.16 1.45
N ALA A 213 9.34 -22.91 0.88
CA ALA A 213 9.26 -24.36 1.08
C ALA A 213 10.47 -25.08 0.50
N ARG A 214 10.92 -24.71 -0.70
CA ARG A 214 12.01 -25.43 -1.38
C ARG A 214 13.38 -25.17 -0.75
N ASN A 215 13.59 -23.97 -0.21
CA ASN A 215 14.86 -23.60 0.40
C ASN A 215 14.86 -23.78 1.93
N ASN A 216 13.82 -24.40 2.52
CA ASN A 216 13.68 -24.64 3.97
C ASN A 216 13.93 -23.39 4.82
N ILE A 217 13.26 -22.30 4.43
CA ILE A 217 13.41 -21.00 5.08
C ILE A 217 12.48 -20.94 6.29
N GLU A 218 13.07 -20.66 7.45
CA GLU A 218 12.34 -20.42 8.70
C GLU A 218 12.63 -19.03 9.24
N SER A 219 11.60 -18.39 9.79
CA SER A 219 11.64 -17.01 10.26
C SER A 219 10.64 -16.84 11.40
N ASP A 220 11.06 -16.15 12.45
CA ASP A 220 10.19 -15.84 13.56
C ASP A 220 9.13 -14.82 13.17
N THR A 221 8.01 -14.86 13.90
CA THR A 221 6.92 -13.91 13.70
C THR A 221 7.33 -12.52 14.15
N ASP A 222 7.23 -11.57 13.22
CA ASP A 222 7.31 -10.16 13.56
C ASP A 222 5.94 -9.67 14.06
N TRP A 223 5.83 -9.53 15.38
CA TRP A 223 4.63 -9.04 16.04
C TRP A 223 4.34 -7.56 15.79
N VAL A 224 5.35 -6.75 15.48
CA VAL A 224 5.12 -5.33 15.16
C VAL A 224 4.34 -5.22 13.85
N ALA A 225 4.72 -5.99 12.82
CA ALA A 225 3.96 -6.09 11.58
C ALA A 225 2.51 -6.59 11.81
N VAL A 226 2.32 -7.56 12.72
CA VAL A 226 0.99 -8.06 13.09
C VAL A 226 0.12 -6.95 13.68
N TRP A 227 0.64 -6.19 14.66
CA TRP A 227 -0.11 -5.11 15.29
C TRP A 227 -0.41 -3.96 14.33
N LEU A 228 0.55 -3.61 13.45
CA LEU A 228 0.33 -2.62 12.40
C LEU A 228 -0.75 -3.07 11.41
N PHE A 229 -0.77 -4.35 11.04
CA PHE A 229 -1.83 -4.91 10.19
C PHE A 229 -3.20 -4.88 10.88
N ILE A 230 -3.28 -5.24 12.16
CA ILE A 230 -4.53 -5.16 12.93
C ILE A 230 -5.03 -3.71 12.99
N ALA A 231 -4.13 -2.75 13.24
CA ALA A 231 -4.48 -1.33 13.23
C ALA A 231 -4.99 -0.88 11.85
N GLN A 232 -4.35 -1.34 10.76
CA GLN A 232 -4.82 -1.12 9.39
C GLN A 232 -6.22 -1.69 9.16
N ALA A 233 -6.45 -2.96 9.49
CA ALA A 233 -7.74 -3.61 9.29
C ALA A 233 -8.85 -2.96 10.13
N GLY A 234 -8.54 -2.59 11.38
CA GLY A 234 -9.46 -1.85 12.25
C GLY A 234 -9.81 -0.48 11.68
N ALA A 235 -8.80 0.29 11.26
CA ALA A 235 -9.00 1.61 10.65
C ALA A 235 -9.82 1.53 9.35
N MET A 236 -9.59 0.48 8.55
CA MET A 236 -10.41 0.21 7.38
C MET A 236 -11.87 -0.03 7.80
N LEU A 237 -12.15 -0.87 8.79
CA LEU A 237 -13.52 -1.26 9.16
C LEU A 237 -14.32 -0.17 9.86
N MET A 238 -13.67 0.78 10.55
CA MET A 238 -14.36 1.86 11.24
C MET A 238 -15.26 2.68 10.27
N PRO A 239 -16.48 3.07 10.70
CA PRO A 239 -17.29 4.01 9.95
C PRO A 239 -16.56 5.37 9.90
N GLY A 240 -16.63 6.05 8.75
CA GLY A 240 -16.01 7.37 8.61
C GLY A 240 -16.53 8.30 9.70
N SER A 241 -15.67 8.72 10.63
CA SER A 241 -16.05 9.45 11.85
C SER A 241 -16.42 10.91 11.60
N ALA A 242 -17.08 11.22 10.48
CA ALA A 242 -17.80 12.47 10.31
C ALA A 242 -18.96 12.62 11.33
N THR A 243 -19.41 11.53 11.96
CA THR A 243 -20.59 11.53 12.84
C THR A 243 -20.28 11.58 14.35
N TYR A 244 -19.08 11.21 14.82
CA TYR A 244 -18.81 11.10 16.28
C TYR A 244 -17.53 11.78 16.79
N PHE A 245 -16.46 11.88 16.01
CA PHE A 245 -15.24 12.59 16.42
C PHE A 245 -14.79 13.47 15.27
N GLY A 246 -14.97 14.79 15.42
CA GLY A 246 -14.68 15.78 14.39
C GLY A 246 -13.22 15.77 13.92
N CYS A 247 -12.88 14.89 12.99
CA CYS A 247 -11.57 14.90 12.35
C CYS A 247 -11.55 16.01 11.30
N MET A 248 -10.83 17.08 11.66
CA MET A 248 -10.56 18.29 10.88
C MET A 248 -11.76 18.81 10.09
N LYS A 249 -12.64 19.55 10.77
CA LYS A 249 -13.54 20.50 10.10
C LYS A 249 -12.72 21.37 9.15
N ARG A 250 -12.80 21.07 7.85
CA ARG A 250 -12.90 22.04 6.75
C ARG A 250 -12.07 23.31 7.01
N ALA A 251 -10.75 23.16 7.17
CA ALA A 251 -9.85 24.25 7.58
C ALA A 251 -9.76 25.41 6.56
N PHE A 252 -10.48 25.32 5.44
CA PHE A 252 -10.65 26.40 4.46
C PHE A 252 -12.12 26.71 4.17
N LYS A 253 -12.98 26.75 5.20
CA LYS A 253 -14.20 27.54 5.06
C LYS A 253 -13.78 29.01 5.10
N LYS A 254 -13.58 29.63 3.92
CA LYS A 254 -13.57 31.10 3.80
C LYS A 254 -14.75 31.64 4.62
N PRO A 255 -14.56 32.67 5.46
CA PRO A 255 -15.71 33.30 6.08
C PRO A 255 -16.67 33.69 4.96
N LYS A 256 -17.93 33.29 5.09
CA LYS A 256 -18.98 33.96 4.32
C LYS A 256 -18.86 35.42 4.73
N SER A 257 -18.51 36.27 3.76
CA SER A 257 -18.73 37.70 3.86
C SER A 257 -20.23 37.88 3.96
N ASP A 258 -20.76 37.84 5.18
CA ASP A 258 -22.12 38.30 5.48
C ASP A 258 -22.09 39.83 5.34
N GLY A 259 -22.17 40.28 4.09
CA GLY A 259 -22.45 41.66 3.73
C GLY A 259 -23.92 41.97 3.97
N ASN A 260 -24.36 41.92 5.23
CA ASN A 260 -25.56 42.61 5.68
C ASN A 260 -25.10 43.74 6.60
N PHE A 261 -24.71 44.85 5.97
CA PHE A 261 -24.60 46.14 6.61
C PHE A 261 -26.01 46.55 7.05
N ILE A 262 -26.36 46.28 8.30
CA ILE A 262 -27.48 46.96 8.97
C ILE A 262 -26.96 48.35 9.34
N VAL A 263 -27.15 49.31 8.43
CA VAL A 263 -27.11 50.72 8.80
C VAL A 263 -28.46 51.05 9.42
N GLY A 264 -28.45 51.26 10.74
CA GLY A 264 -29.55 51.93 11.41
C GLY A 264 -29.59 53.41 11.01
N SER A 265 -30.74 53.85 10.51
CA SER A 265 -31.26 55.21 10.71
C SER A 265 -32.77 55.04 10.93
N LEU A 266 -33.29 55.26 12.14
CA LEU A 266 -33.71 56.54 12.73
C LEU A 266 -34.57 57.40 11.79
N ASN A 267 -35.77 57.76 12.30
CA ASN A 267 -36.81 58.66 11.77
C ASN A 267 -37.80 58.06 10.74
N ARG A 268 -39.12 58.10 10.88
CA ARG A 268 -40.07 58.84 11.75
C ARG A 268 -41.34 57.99 11.93
N GLY A 269 -41.84 57.93 13.16
CA GLY A 269 -43.28 57.86 13.38
C GLY A 269 -43.85 59.28 13.35
N LEU A 270 -44.93 59.50 12.59
CA LEU A 270 -46.03 60.41 12.92
C LEU A 270 -47.03 60.49 11.77
N ALA A 271 -48.29 60.25 12.16
CA ALA A 271 -49.51 60.93 11.72
C ALA A 271 -50.47 60.18 10.77
N ARG A 272 -51.55 59.72 11.44
CA ARG A 272 -52.95 59.55 11.02
C ARG A 272 -53.29 58.39 10.09
#